data_AF-A0A7U5GTT4-F1
#
_entry.id   AF-A0A7U5GTT4-F1
#
_cell.length_a   1.000
_cell.length_b   1.000
_cell.length_c   1.000
_cell.angle_alpha   90.00
_cell.angle_beta   90.00
_cell.angle_gamma   90.00
#
_symmetry.space_group_name_H-M   'P 1'
#
loop_
_entity.id
_entity.type
_entity.pdbx_description
1 polymer ?
#
loop_
_entity_poly.entity_id
_entity_poly.type
_entity_poly.pdbx_seq_one_letter_code
_entity_poly.pdbx_strand_id
1 'polypeptide(L)'
;MGEKRKSKKGNKCKCCCKCCRECHKPQPPEIDDDPISLPITPEQGPTDTAGQLFSFVAVQAYYLPGAETTRNGNDRFGEDMTNVSQIWGFPIIAIPGGPVQLTDTDLGADFSLPSNLGNLNSDNPSFRRLQQIHADRFPNTTKIIAVWYAPFSEQTSGIAGRAFSNIDLTNQNTASRLFNHIVICNFPNDSFNTSLLKHELGHIFFGTATIETPGSDRLIPVNNNCDPSSPNCSNTHSAQAGNLMEPTPGNKTSLTLEQRQKAGSTFLTL
;
A
#
# COMPACT_ATOMS: atom_id res chain seq x y z
N MET A 1 63.85 -14.06 21.93
CA MET A 1 63.34 -13.15 22.99
C MET A 1 64.00 -11.80 22.80
N GLY A 2 63.36 -10.64 22.73
CA GLY A 2 61.97 -10.22 22.78
C GLY A 2 61.97 -8.68 22.61
N GLU A 3 60.97 -8.18 21.88
CA GLU A 3 60.32 -6.84 21.89
C GLU A 3 61.14 -5.54 21.98
N LYS A 4 61.11 -4.65 20.96
CA LYS A 4 60.07 -3.66 20.55
C LYS A 4 59.68 -2.60 21.59
N ARG A 5 59.99 -1.32 21.30
CA ARG A 5 59.06 -0.18 21.39
C ARG A 5 59.30 0.81 20.25
N LYS A 6 58.32 0.98 19.36
CA LYS A 6 58.23 2.09 18.39
C LYS A 6 57.10 3.03 18.79
N SER A 7 57.43 4.31 18.73
CA SER A 7 56.60 5.48 18.98
C SER A 7 55.37 5.56 18.06
N LYS A 8 54.24 5.99 18.65
CA LYS A 8 52.98 6.34 17.97
C LYS A 8 53.17 7.66 17.20
N LYS A 9 53.10 7.60 15.86
CA LYS A 9 52.71 8.75 15.03
C LYS A 9 51.26 8.56 14.59
N GLY A 10 50.49 9.63 14.70
CA GLY A 10 49.06 9.66 14.42
C GLY A 10 48.72 9.32 12.98
N ASN A 11 47.62 8.60 12.80
CA ASN A 11 47.01 8.37 11.50
C ASN A 11 45.86 9.35 11.31
N LYS A 12 46.01 10.18 10.26
CA LYS A 12 44.93 10.83 9.54
C LYS A 12 44.04 9.74 8.94
N CYS A 13 42.76 9.68 9.30
CA CYS A 13 41.79 8.90 8.52
C CYS A 13 41.47 9.68 7.23
N LYS A 14 41.99 9.18 6.11
CA LYS A 14 41.45 9.43 4.78
C LYS A 14 40.16 8.63 4.65
N CYS A 15 39.01 9.30 4.54
CA CYS A 15 37.76 8.65 4.15
C CYS A 15 37.78 8.42 2.63
N CYS A 16 38.02 7.18 2.22
CA CYS A 16 37.67 6.66 0.91
C CYS A 16 36.65 5.54 1.12
N CYS A 17 35.51 5.62 0.42
CA CYS A 17 34.51 4.57 0.19
C CYS A 17 33.71 4.00 1.39
N LYS A 18 32.38 4.02 1.23
CA LYS A 18 31.33 3.15 1.82
C LYS A 18 31.27 3.02 3.36
N CYS A 19 30.10 3.37 3.90
CA CYS A 19 29.56 2.94 5.20
C CYS A 19 30.27 3.45 6.46
N CYS A 20 29.95 4.68 6.90
CA CYS A 20 30.13 5.07 8.31
C CYS A 20 28.75 5.26 8.96
N ARG A 21 28.39 4.32 9.85
CA ARG A 21 27.07 4.10 10.47
C ARG A 21 26.88 4.82 11.81
N GLU A 22 27.74 5.78 12.19
CA GLU A 22 27.80 6.23 13.60
C GLU A 22 27.75 7.74 13.86
N CYS A 23 27.58 8.62 12.88
CA CYS A 23 27.68 10.06 13.17
C CYS A 23 26.35 10.81 13.40
N HIS A 24 25.18 10.20 13.28
CA HIS A 24 23.90 10.89 13.49
C HIS A 24 22.89 9.97 14.19
N LYS A 25 22.82 10.02 15.52
CA LYS A 25 21.64 9.55 16.27
C LYS A 25 20.71 10.75 16.47
N PRO A 26 19.55 10.84 15.79
CA PRO A 26 18.46 11.70 16.24
C PRO A 26 17.92 11.12 17.56
N GLN A 27 17.70 11.96 18.56
CA GLN A 27 16.90 11.56 19.72
C GLN A 27 15.47 11.24 19.26
N PRO A 28 14.84 10.16 19.74
CA PRO A 28 13.44 9.90 19.46
C PRO A 28 12.57 11.00 20.11
N PRO A 29 11.53 11.49 19.44
CA PRO A 29 10.53 12.32 20.09
C PRO A 29 9.78 11.48 21.15
N GLU A 30 9.46 12.10 22.28
CA GLU A 30 8.59 11.53 23.30
C GLU A 30 7.25 11.12 22.67
N ILE A 31 6.87 9.87 22.86
CA ILE A 31 5.58 9.31 22.45
C ILE A 31 4.63 9.50 23.63
N ASP A 32 3.53 10.21 23.40
CA ASP A 32 2.40 10.28 24.32
C ASP A 32 1.63 8.94 24.23
N ASP A 33 1.71 8.12 25.28
CA ASP A 33 1.21 6.74 25.36
C ASP A 33 -0.30 6.66 25.68
N ASP A 34 -1.15 7.33 24.88
CA ASP A 34 -2.60 7.11 24.96
C ASP A 34 -3.19 6.76 23.58
N PRO A 35 -3.42 5.47 23.27
CA PRO A 35 -4.19 5.10 22.10
C PRO A 35 -5.65 5.52 22.32
N ILE A 36 -6.05 6.63 21.71
CA ILE A 36 -7.45 7.03 21.66
C ILE A 36 -8.22 6.01 20.81
N SER A 37 -8.78 5.00 21.47
CA SER A 37 -9.87 4.20 20.92
C SER A 37 -11.12 5.07 20.93
N LEU A 38 -11.43 5.71 19.80
CA LEU A 38 -12.72 6.35 19.62
C LEU A 38 -13.74 5.29 19.18
N PRO A 39 -14.74 4.94 20.01
CA PRO A 39 -15.89 4.21 19.50
C PRO A 39 -16.58 5.07 18.44
N ILE A 40 -16.86 4.48 17.27
CA ILE A 40 -17.66 5.10 16.23
C ILE A 40 -19.04 5.40 16.82
N THR A 41 -19.33 6.67 17.11
CA THR A 41 -20.66 7.10 17.52
C THR A 41 -21.57 7.22 16.29
N PRO A 42 -22.89 7.05 16.42
CA PRO A 42 -23.86 7.21 15.33
C PRO A 42 -23.87 8.58 14.65
N GLU A 43 -23.10 9.54 15.18
CA GLU A 43 -22.94 10.92 14.71
C GLU A 43 -21.76 11.09 13.75
N GLN A 44 -21.04 10.02 13.38
CA GLN A 44 -20.23 9.95 12.15
C GLN A 44 -21.12 9.75 10.89
N GLY A 45 -22.39 10.14 10.99
CA GLY A 45 -23.26 10.38 9.85
C GLY A 45 -22.78 11.60 9.04
N PRO A 46 -23.13 11.67 7.75
CA PRO A 46 -22.59 12.64 6.81
C PRO A 46 -22.85 14.08 7.26
N THR A 47 -21.80 14.90 7.33
CA THR A 47 -21.92 16.35 7.52
C THR A 47 -21.36 17.11 6.32
N ASP A 48 -22.12 18.09 5.87
CA ASP A 48 -21.91 18.91 4.69
C ASP A 48 -20.52 19.57 4.63
N THR A 49 -19.62 18.97 3.84
CA THR A 49 -18.56 19.73 3.17
C THR A 49 -18.52 19.31 1.70
N ALA A 50 -19.03 20.18 0.83
CA ALA A 50 -18.81 20.16 -0.61
C ALA A 50 -19.26 18.91 -1.39
N GLY A 51 -20.48 18.42 -1.15
CA GLY A 51 -21.22 17.62 -2.15
C GLY A 51 -20.63 16.25 -2.54
N GLN A 52 -19.87 15.59 -1.65
CA GLN A 52 -19.33 14.25 -1.91
C GLN A 52 -19.78 13.24 -0.84
N LEU A 53 -20.39 12.14 -1.29
CA LEU A 53 -20.81 10.99 -0.48
C LEU A 53 -19.57 10.20 -0.03
N PHE A 54 -19.19 10.27 1.26
CA PHE A 54 -18.25 9.30 1.84
C PHE A 54 -18.97 8.42 2.86
N SER A 55 -18.76 7.11 2.78
CA SER A 55 -18.98 6.20 3.91
C SER A 55 -17.64 5.83 4.54
N PHE A 56 -16.78 5.05 3.88
CA PHE A 56 -15.35 4.85 4.22
C PHE A 56 -14.76 3.85 3.22
N VAL A 57 -13.43 3.81 3.06
CA VAL A 57 -12.74 2.75 2.30
C VAL A 57 -12.31 1.65 3.27
N ALA A 58 -12.66 0.39 2.97
CA ALA A 58 -12.28 -0.74 3.80
C ALA A 58 -11.14 -1.56 3.18
N VAL A 59 -10.20 -2.01 4.02
CA VAL A 59 -9.01 -2.77 3.61
C VAL A 59 -8.91 -4.07 4.42
N GLN A 60 -8.69 -5.20 3.75
CA GLN A 60 -8.42 -6.49 4.38
C GLN A 60 -7.02 -6.98 3.99
N ALA A 61 -6.17 -7.20 4.99
CA ALA A 61 -4.86 -7.81 4.79
C ALA A 61 -4.90 -9.34 4.84
N TYR A 62 -4.04 -9.96 4.04
CA TYR A 62 -3.78 -11.39 3.98
C TYR A 62 -2.26 -11.61 3.98
N TYR A 63 -1.77 -12.53 4.80
CA TYR A 63 -0.39 -12.97 4.83
C TYR A 63 -0.29 -14.34 4.19
N LEU A 64 0.47 -14.45 3.11
CA LEU A 64 0.81 -15.75 2.52
C LEU A 64 1.87 -16.45 3.39
N PRO A 65 1.98 -17.79 3.35
CA PRO A 65 3.06 -18.52 4.00
C PRO A 65 4.42 -17.94 3.62
N GLY A 66 5.23 -17.59 4.62
CA GLY A 66 6.54 -16.95 4.43
C GLY A 66 6.52 -15.43 4.29
N ALA A 67 5.36 -14.78 4.35
CA ALA A 67 5.28 -13.33 4.47
C ALA A 67 5.86 -12.86 5.81
N GLU A 68 6.65 -11.79 5.79
CA GLU A 68 7.40 -11.32 6.96
C GLU A 68 6.64 -10.23 7.74
N THR A 69 6.70 -10.29 9.07
CA THR A 69 6.44 -9.15 9.97
C THR A 69 7.50 -8.07 9.75
N THR A 70 7.35 -6.87 10.30
CA THR A 70 8.39 -5.85 10.12
C THR A 70 9.77 -6.26 10.65
N ARG A 71 10.85 -5.66 10.14
CA ARG A 71 12.23 -5.92 10.64
C ARG A 71 12.40 -5.62 12.13
N ASN A 72 11.54 -4.79 12.73
CA ASN A 72 11.47 -4.54 14.17
C ASN A 72 10.47 -5.46 14.91
N GLY A 73 9.85 -6.42 14.23
CA GLY A 73 8.98 -7.44 14.82
C GLY A 73 7.51 -7.05 14.96
N ASN A 74 7.09 -5.90 14.41
CA ASN A 74 5.71 -5.43 14.46
C ASN A 74 4.86 -6.05 13.34
N ASP A 75 3.54 -6.02 13.52
CA ASP A 75 2.61 -6.35 12.44
C ASP A 75 2.77 -5.36 11.28
N ARG A 76 3.07 -5.88 10.08
CA ARG A 76 3.36 -5.05 8.90
C ARG A 76 2.13 -4.26 8.45
N PHE A 77 0.95 -4.86 8.51
CA PHE A 77 -0.28 -4.20 8.10
C PHE A 77 -0.64 -3.03 9.01
N GLY A 78 -0.51 -3.20 10.33
CA GLY A 78 -0.71 -2.12 11.30
C GLY A 78 0.18 -0.91 10.99
N GLU A 79 1.47 -1.13 10.77
CA GLU A 79 2.44 -0.08 10.42
C GLU A 79 2.11 0.60 9.08
N ASP A 80 1.77 -0.20 8.06
CA ASP A 80 1.40 0.32 6.75
C ASP A 80 0.11 1.17 6.79
N MET A 81 -0.82 0.84 7.69
CA MET A 81 -2.08 1.56 7.91
C MET A 81 -1.92 2.81 8.80
N THR A 82 -0.82 2.98 9.54
CA THR A 82 -0.57 4.17 10.35
C THR A 82 -0.66 5.44 9.52
N ASN A 83 -1.48 6.40 9.98
CA ASN A 83 -1.73 7.71 9.36
C ASN A 83 -2.26 7.67 7.90
N VAL A 84 -2.75 6.54 7.40
CA VAL A 84 -3.22 6.42 6.01
C VAL A 84 -4.39 7.38 5.71
N SER A 85 -5.39 7.44 6.60
CA SER A 85 -6.55 8.34 6.47
C SER A 85 -6.15 9.81 6.56
N GLN A 86 -5.17 10.15 7.41
CA GLN A 86 -4.66 11.52 7.54
C GLN A 86 -3.94 11.95 6.26
N ILE A 87 -3.11 11.06 5.70
CA ILE A 87 -2.37 11.33 4.47
C ILE A 87 -3.33 11.51 3.31
N TRP A 88 -4.35 10.66 3.14
CA TRP A 88 -5.29 10.76 2.02
C TRP A 88 -6.40 11.81 2.23
N GLY A 89 -6.77 12.11 3.48
CA GLY A 89 -7.78 13.10 3.82
C GLY A 89 -9.21 12.57 3.83
N PHE A 90 -9.41 11.25 3.88
CA PHE A 90 -10.73 10.61 4.03
C PHE A 90 -10.61 9.29 4.81
N PRO A 91 -11.72 8.76 5.36
CA PRO A 91 -11.68 7.55 6.19
C PRO A 91 -11.27 6.30 5.41
N ILE A 92 -10.16 5.68 5.82
CA ILE A 92 -9.69 4.37 5.34
C ILE A 92 -9.51 3.49 6.58
N ILE A 93 -10.21 2.36 6.62
CA ILE A 93 -10.27 1.48 7.80
C ILE A 93 -9.80 0.06 7.47
N ALA A 94 -9.23 -0.61 8.46
CA ALA A 94 -9.02 -2.05 8.42
C ALA A 94 -10.34 -2.78 8.71
N ILE A 95 -10.58 -3.90 8.02
CA ILE A 95 -11.70 -4.80 8.37
C ILE A 95 -11.49 -5.34 9.81
N PRO A 96 -12.55 -5.32 10.65
CA PRO A 96 -12.48 -5.90 11.99
C PRO A 96 -12.04 -7.37 11.95
N GLY A 97 -11.19 -7.76 12.91
CA GLY A 97 -10.59 -9.10 12.98
C GLY A 97 -9.14 -9.18 12.48
N GLY A 98 -8.61 -8.09 11.93
CA GLY A 98 -7.19 -7.95 11.58
C GLY A 98 -6.77 -8.76 10.35
N PRO A 99 -5.46 -8.91 10.12
CA PRO A 99 -4.94 -9.66 8.99
C PRO A 99 -5.28 -11.16 9.04
N VAL A 100 -5.50 -11.74 7.87
CA VAL A 100 -5.75 -13.17 7.71
C VAL A 100 -4.44 -13.89 7.42
N GLN A 101 -4.05 -14.82 8.29
CA GLN A 101 -2.92 -15.71 8.05
C GLN A 101 -3.38 -16.87 7.17
N LEU A 102 -2.81 -17.00 5.97
CA LEU A 102 -3.11 -18.11 5.07
C LEU A 102 -2.08 -19.23 5.25
N THR A 103 -2.56 -20.46 5.07
CA THR A 103 -1.75 -21.67 5.08
C THR A 103 -1.62 -22.25 3.66
N ASP A 104 -0.70 -23.19 3.48
CA ASP A 104 -0.58 -23.94 2.21
C ASP A 104 -1.89 -24.67 1.85
N THR A 105 -2.71 -25.03 2.85
CA THR A 105 -4.02 -25.65 2.62
C THR A 105 -5.03 -24.66 2.05
N ASP A 106 -5.02 -23.42 2.52
CA ASP A 106 -5.89 -22.37 1.98
C ASP A 106 -5.53 -22.02 0.54
N LEU A 107 -4.24 -22.05 0.20
CA LEU A 107 -3.76 -21.73 -1.13
C LEU A 107 -3.96 -22.88 -2.12
N GLY A 108 -3.83 -24.12 -1.67
CA GLY A 108 -3.92 -25.34 -2.48
C GLY A 108 -2.54 -25.81 -2.97
N ALA A 109 -2.44 -27.11 -3.26
CA ALA A 109 -1.16 -27.79 -3.53
C ALA A 109 -0.40 -27.25 -4.76
N ASP A 110 -1.13 -26.71 -5.75
CA ASP A 110 -0.54 -26.20 -6.99
C ASP A 110 -0.26 -24.67 -6.94
N PHE A 111 -0.42 -24.05 -5.77
CA PHE A 111 -0.17 -22.62 -5.65
C PHE A 111 1.32 -22.31 -5.75
N SER A 112 1.68 -21.45 -6.69
CA SER A 112 3.04 -20.95 -6.82
C SER A 112 3.06 -19.51 -7.30
N LEU A 113 3.76 -18.65 -6.58
CA LEU A 113 4.01 -17.29 -7.01
C LEU A 113 4.99 -17.28 -8.20
N PRO A 114 4.85 -16.34 -9.15
CA PRO A 114 5.87 -16.16 -10.17
C PRO A 114 7.21 -15.77 -9.54
N SER A 115 8.29 -15.87 -10.32
CA SER A 115 9.66 -15.64 -9.83
C SER A 115 9.89 -14.26 -9.22
N ASN A 116 9.06 -13.26 -9.57
CA ASN A 116 9.07 -11.93 -9.00
C ASN A 116 7.71 -11.24 -9.15
N LEU A 117 7.50 -10.17 -8.36
CA LEU A 117 6.25 -9.41 -8.34
C LEU A 117 5.97 -8.70 -9.69
N GLY A 118 7.01 -8.29 -10.42
CA GLY A 118 6.85 -7.72 -11.77
C GLY A 118 6.21 -8.67 -12.78
N ASN A 119 6.39 -9.97 -12.60
CA ASN A 119 5.79 -11.01 -13.44
C ASN A 119 4.36 -11.40 -13.03
N LEU A 120 3.87 -10.90 -11.89
CA LEU A 120 2.50 -11.16 -11.42
C LEU A 120 1.50 -10.31 -12.20
N ASN A 121 0.51 -10.93 -12.84
CA ASN A 121 -0.55 -10.31 -13.61
C ASN A 121 -1.92 -10.91 -13.25
N SER A 122 -3.00 -10.29 -13.75
CA SER A 122 -4.39 -10.65 -13.47
C SER A 122 -4.75 -12.10 -13.82
N ASP A 123 -4.03 -12.70 -14.78
CA ASP A 123 -4.32 -14.00 -15.36
C ASP A 123 -3.43 -15.12 -14.80
N ASN A 124 -2.45 -14.80 -13.95
CA ASN A 124 -1.65 -15.83 -13.30
C ASN A 124 -2.53 -16.74 -12.43
N PRO A 125 -2.35 -18.08 -12.49
CA PRO A 125 -3.12 -19.02 -11.68
C PRO A 125 -3.08 -18.72 -10.18
N SER A 126 -1.90 -18.35 -9.65
CA SER A 126 -1.76 -17.95 -8.25
C SER A 126 -2.56 -16.69 -7.93
N PHE A 127 -2.51 -15.67 -8.78
CA PHE A 127 -3.30 -14.46 -8.54
C PHE A 127 -4.81 -14.71 -8.67
N ARG A 128 -5.26 -15.50 -9.66
CA ARG A 128 -6.65 -15.98 -9.75
C ARG A 128 -7.11 -16.70 -8.48
N ARG A 129 -6.24 -17.51 -7.87
CA ARG A 129 -6.52 -18.14 -6.56
C ARG A 129 -6.71 -17.13 -5.45
N LEU A 130 -5.83 -16.13 -5.34
CA LEU A 130 -5.96 -15.05 -4.35
C LEU A 130 -7.27 -14.26 -4.55
N GLN A 131 -7.60 -13.92 -5.80
CA GLN A 131 -8.85 -13.26 -6.14
C GLN A 131 -10.06 -14.08 -5.66
N GLN A 132 -10.08 -15.39 -5.90
CA GLN A 132 -11.16 -16.27 -5.47
C GLN A 132 -11.29 -16.33 -3.93
N ILE A 133 -10.18 -16.48 -3.21
CA ILE A 133 -10.18 -16.47 -1.73
C ILE A 133 -10.82 -15.19 -1.19
N HIS A 134 -10.51 -14.04 -1.79
CA HIS A 134 -11.09 -12.76 -1.38
C HIS A 134 -12.59 -12.67 -1.70
N ALA A 135 -12.98 -13.09 -2.91
CA ALA A 135 -14.38 -13.10 -3.33
C ALA A 135 -15.24 -14.03 -2.46
N ASP A 136 -14.72 -15.20 -2.07
CA ASP A 136 -15.40 -16.16 -1.20
C ASP A 136 -15.57 -15.62 0.22
N ARG A 137 -14.60 -14.85 0.72
CA ARG A 137 -14.68 -14.21 2.05
C ARG A 137 -15.67 -13.05 2.07
N PHE A 138 -15.80 -12.34 0.96
CA PHE A 138 -16.70 -11.19 0.83
C PHE A 138 -17.67 -11.38 -0.33
N PRO A 139 -18.60 -12.36 -0.27
CA PRO A 139 -19.43 -12.74 -1.42
C PRO A 139 -20.46 -11.66 -1.80
N ASN A 140 -20.76 -10.72 -0.89
CA ASN A 140 -21.80 -9.72 -1.06
C ASN A 140 -21.26 -8.29 -1.24
N THR A 141 -19.95 -8.10 -1.37
CA THR A 141 -19.35 -6.78 -1.58
C THR A 141 -18.08 -6.86 -2.42
N THR A 142 -17.83 -5.84 -3.23
CA THR A 142 -16.57 -5.66 -4.00
C THR A 142 -15.81 -4.41 -3.56
N LYS A 143 -16.28 -3.79 -2.47
CA LYS A 143 -15.88 -2.46 -2.02
C LYS A 143 -14.74 -2.50 -0.98
N ILE A 144 -14.15 -3.68 -0.80
CA ILE A 144 -13.04 -3.94 0.10
C ILE A 144 -11.79 -4.13 -0.76
N ILE A 145 -10.71 -3.43 -0.39
CA ILE A 145 -9.40 -3.60 -1.03
C ILE A 145 -8.68 -4.75 -0.33
N ALA A 146 -8.28 -5.77 -1.08
CA ALA A 146 -7.45 -6.85 -0.56
C ALA A 146 -5.96 -6.47 -0.62
N VAL A 147 -5.24 -6.60 0.49
CA VAL A 147 -3.79 -6.41 0.56
C VAL A 147 -3.13 -7.76 0.84
N TRP A 148 -2.30 -8.23 -0.08
CA TRP A 148 -1.59 -9.51 0.01
C TRP A 148 -0.12 -9.26 0.32
N TYR A 149 0.31 -9.65 1.52
CA TYR A 149 1.73 -9.72 1.87
C TYR A 149 2.28 -11.07 1.38
N ALA A 150 3.24 -11.03 0.47
CA ALA A 150 3.69 -12.20 -0.28
C ALA A 150 5.22 -12.37 -0.25
N PRO A 151 5.73 -13.61 -0.11
CA PRO A 151 7.16 -13.91 0.00
C PRO A 151 7.90 -13.87 -1.35
N PHE A 152 7.75 -12.81 -2.13
CA PHE A 152 8.54 -12.64 -3.35
C PHE A 152 10.01 -12.41 -2.98
N SER A 153 10.92 -13.07 -3.73
CA SER A 153 12.36 -12.90 -3.54
C SER A 153 12.80 -11.45 -3.80
N GLU A 154 13.74 -10.98 -2.98
CA GLU A 154 14.17 -9.57 -2.91
C GLU A 154 14.87 -9.03 -4.18
N GLN A 155 15.23 -9.88 -5.16
CA GLN A 155 16.39 -9.56 -6.02
C GLN A 155 16.15 -9.26 -7.50
N THR A 156 14.93 -9.32 -8.06
CA THR A 156 14.83 -9.43 -9.53
C THR A 156 14.02 -8.38 -10.28
N SER A 157 13.15 -7.58 -9.64
CA SER A 157 12.29 -6.64 -10.38
C SER A 157 12.30 -5.18 -9.92
N GLY A 158 12.81 -4.87 -8.73
CA GLY A 158 12.73 -3.51 -8.16
C GLY A 158 11.30 -3.05 -7.81
N ILE A 159 10.29 -3.91 -8.01
CA ILE A 159 8.88 -3.64 -7.70
C ILE A 159 8.59 -4.15 -6.29
N ALA A 160 8.22 -3.22 -5.40
CA ALA A 160 7.95 -3.49 -3.99
C ALA A 160 6.46 -3.74 -3.70
N GLY A 161 5.59 -3.11 -4.48
CA GLY A 161 4.14 -3.22 -4.41
C GLY A 161 3.55 -3.22 -5.82
N ARG A 162 2.34 -3.77 -5.95
CA ARG A 162 1.57 -3.70 -7.19
C ARG A 162 0.07 -3.66 -6.91
N ALA A 163 -0.57 -2.59 -7.36
CA ALA A 163 -2.01 -2.42 -7.35
C ALA A 163 -2.68 -2.97 -8.63
N PHE A 164 -3.85 -3.57 -8.45
CA PHE A 164 -4.74 -4.08 -9.47
C PHE A 164 -6.15 -3.56 -9.17
N SER A 165 -6.58 -2.54 -9.91
CA SER A 165 -7.93 -1.98 -9.80
C SER A 165 -8.89 -2.64 -10.78
N ASN A 166 -10.17 -2.70 -10.41
CA ASN A 166 -11.27 -3.15 -11.27
C ASN A 166 -11.05 -4.53 -11.93
N ILE A 167 -10.51 -5.49 -11.17
CA ILE A 167 -10.28 -6.84 -11.68
C ILE A 167 -11.60 -7.60 -11.72
N ASP A 168 -11.99 -8.02 -12.93
CA ASP A 168 -13.18 -8.85 -13.12
C ASP A 168 -12.91 -10.32 -12.76
N LEU A 169 -13.81 -10.84 -11.95
CA LEU A 169 -13.85 -12.22 -11.48
C LEU A 169 -15.16 -12.88 -11.94
N THR A 170 -15.42 -12.87 -13.24
CA THR A 170 -16.52 -13.64 -13.85
C THR A 170 -16.19 -15.14 -13.87
N ASN A 171 -16.46 -15.80 -12.75
CA ASN A 171 -16.55 -17.26 -12.68
C ASN A 171 -18.03 -17.65 -12.59
N GLN A 172 -18.67 -17.76 -13.76
CA GLN A 172 -19.97 -18.41 -14.01
C GLN A 172 -21.25 -17.76 -13.40
N ASN A 173 -22.18 -17.42 -14.29
CA ASN A 173 -23.62 -17.18 -14.07
C ASN A 173 -24.07 -16.05 -13.12
N THR A 174 -23.18 -15.21 -12.61
CA THR A 174 -23.56 -13.99 -11.85
C THR A 174 -23.00 -12.73 -12.50
N ALA A 175 -23.59 -11.58 -12.16
CA ALA A 175 -23.15 -10.27 -12.65
C ALA A 175 -21.64 -10.06 -12.39
N SER A 176 -20.94 -9.43 -13.34
CA SER A 176 -19.52 -9.09 -13.21
C SER A 176 -19.25 -8.34 -11.89
N ARG A 177 -18.22 -8.78 -11.17
CA ARG A 177 -17.81 -8.23 -9.86
C ARG A 177 -16.37 -7.75 -9.97
N LEU A 178 -16.18 -6.44 -9.81
CA LEU A 178 -14.89 -5.78 -9.95
C LEU A 178 -14.20 -5.62 -8.60
N PHE A 179 -13.13 -6.35 -8.36
CA PHE A 179 -12.37 -6.31 -7.11
C PHE A 179 -11.08 -5.51 -7.24
N ASN A 180 -10.58 -5.06 -6.08
CA ASN A 180 -9.36 -4.29 -5.97
C ASN A 180 -8.35 -5.06 -5.11
N HIS A 181 -7.13 -5.21 -5.62
CA HIS A 181 -6.09 -5.97 -4.96
C HIS A 181 -4.78 -5.20 -4.97
N ILE A 182 -4.03 -5.31 -3.89
CA ILE A 182 -2.67 -4.81 -3.75
C ILE A 182 -1.81 -5.99 -3.32
N VAL A 183 -0.65 -6.18 -3.94
CA VAL A 183 0.31 -7.22 -3.55
C VAL A 183 1.61 -6.54 -3.15
N ILE A 184 2.10 -6.82 -1.94
CA ILE A 184 3.32 -6.25 -1.36
C ILE A 184 4.31 -7.38 -1.09
N CYS A 185 5.57 -7.19 -1.48
CA CYS A 185 6.64 -8.16 -1.20
C CYS A 185 7.31 -7.93 0.17
N ASN A 186 8.11 -8.89 0.62
CA ASN A 186 8.88 -8.78 1.87
C ASN A 186 10.04 -7.75 1.78
N PHE A 187 10.62 -7.52 0.61
CA PHE A 187 11.80 -6.65 0.45
C PHE A 187 11.71 -5.23 1.05
N PRO A 188 10.64 -4.44 0.85
CA PRO A 188 10.49 -3.09 1.39
C PRO A 188 10.31 -3.03 2.91
N ASN A 189 10.62 -4.11 3.62
CA ASN A 189 10.34 -4.27 5.02
C ASN A 189 11.38 -3.60 5.95
N ASP A 190 11.85 -2.41 5.58
CA ASP A 190 12.68 -1.58 6.44
C ASP A 190 11.93 -0.33 6.90
N SER A 191 12.45 0.30 7.95
CA SER A 191 11.90 1.53 8.53
C SER A 191 11.95 2.74 7.58
N PHE A 192 12.54 2.59 6.39
CA PHE A 192 12.68 3.65 5.40
C PHE A 192 11.57 3.61 4.34
N ASN A 193 10.72 2.57 4.32
CA ASN A 193 9.62 2.46 3.38
C ASN A 193 8.26 2.22 4.06
N THR A 194 7.80 3.24 4.78
CA THR A 194 6.48 3.28 5.47
C THR A 194 5.35 3.80 4.58
N SER A 195 5.66 4.25 3.36
CA SER A 195 4.66 4.80 2.45
C SER A 195 4.20 3.85 1.35
N LEU A 196 4.70 2.61 1.32
CA LEU A 196 4.41 1.67 0.23
C LEU A 196 2.91 1.35 0.07
N LEU A 197 2.24 0.87 1.12
CA LEU A 197 0.79 0.59 1.01
C LEU A 197 0.01 1.85 0.64
N LYS A 198 0.40 2.99 1.21
CA LYS A 198 -0.23 4.29 0.96
C LYS A 198 -0.10 4.71 -0.51
N HIS A 199 1.05 4.42 -1.13
CA HIS A 199 1.31 4.60 -2.55
C HIS A 199 0.43 3.69 -3.42
N GLU A 200 0.39 2.39 -3.11
CA GLU A 200 -0.42 1.43 -3.87
C GLU A 200 -1.93 1.71 -3.76
N LEU A 201 -2.39 2.19 -2.62
CA LEU A 201 -3.76 2.68 -2.46
C LEU A 201 -4.05 3.84 -3.42
N GLY A 202 -3.08 4.73 -3.66
CA GLY A 202 -3.23 5.81 -4.64
C GLY A 202 -3.50 5.30 -6.05
N HIS A 203 -2.84 4.23 -6.48
CA HIS A 203 -3.13 3.59 -7.76
C HIS A 203 -4.55 3.02 -7.83
N ILE A 204 -5.05 2.42 -6.74
CA ILE A 204 -6.45 1.98 -6.66
C ILE A 204 -7.38 3.17 -6.77
N PHE A 205 -7.16 4.23 -5.98
CA PHE A 205 -8.02 5.41 -5.97
C PHE A 205 -8.08 6.09 -7.34
N PHE A 206 -6.93 6.28 -7.99
CA PHE A 206 -6.90 6.90 -9.32
C PHE A 206 -7.55 6.01 -10.38
N GLY A 207 -7.34 4.69 -10.32
CA GLY A 207 -7.95 3.74 -11.25
C GLY A 207 -9.45 3.52 -11.04
N THR A 208 -9.97 3.91 -9.88
CA THR A 208 -11.39 3.83 -9.52
C THR A 208 -12.03 5.22 -9.35
N ALA A 209 -11.37 6.28 -9.83
CA ALA A 209 -11.93 7.62 -9.81
C ALA A 209 -13.07 7.77 -10.81
N THR A 210 -14.10 8.53 -10.43
CA THR A 210 -15.19 8.95 -11.31
C THR A 210 -15.19 10.46 -11.53
N ILE A 211 -15.83 10.90 -12.60
CA ILE A 211 -16.16 12.30 -12.86
C ILE A 211 -17.67 12.43 -13.05
N GLU A 212 -18.23 13.53 -12.57
CA GLU A 212 -19.60 13.91 -12.89
C GLU A 212 -19.68 14.37 -14.34
N THR A 213 -20.68 13.87 -15.07
CA THR A 213 -20.89 14.27 -16.45
C THR A 213 -21.51 15.67 -16.47
N PRO A 214 -20.94 16.66 -17.18
CA PRO A 214 -21.49 18.01 -17.21
C PRO A 214 -22.98 18.02 -17.63
N GLY A 215 -23.86 18.54 -16.77
CA GLY A 215 -25.29 18.61 -17.02
C GLY A 215 -26.07 17.34 -16.66
N SER A 216 -25.47 16.38 -15.95
CA SER A 216 -26.21 15.27 -15.32
C SER A 216 -25.57 14.85 -14.01
N ASP A 217 -26.37 14.42 -13.04
CA ASP A 217 -25.89 13.87 -11.76
C ASP A 217 -25.29 12.44 -11.90
N ARG A 218 -24.80 12.08 -13.10
CA ARG A 218 -24.24 10.76 -13.40
C ARG A 218 -22.72 10.79 -13.32
N LEU A 219 -22.19 9.95 -12.44
CA LEU A 219 -20.76 9.66 -12.33
C LEU A 219 -20.33 8.64 -13.39
N ILE A 220 -19.27 8.93 -14.15
CA ILE A 220 -18.64 8.00 -15.09
C ILE A 220 -17.20 7.69 -14.65
N PRO A 221 -16.72 6.43 -14.80
CA PRO A 221 -15.33 6.09 -14.53
C PRO A 221 -14.36 6.88 -15.40
N VAL A 222 -13.32 7.44 -14.79
CA VAL A 222 -12.26 8.20 -15.49
C VAL A 222 -11.30 7.28 -16.24
N ASN A 223 -11.31 5.97 -15.91
CA ASN A 223 -10.54 4.90 -16.57
C ASN A 223 -9.07 5.26 -16.87
N ASN A 224 -8.42 6.04 -16.00
CA ASN A 224 -6.99 6.30 -16.09
C ASN A 224 -6.29 6.17 -14.74
N ASN A 225 -5.28 5.31 -14.69
CA ASN A 225 -4.46 5.11 -13.49
C ASN A 225 -3.39 6.20 -13.33
N CYS A 226 -3.43 7.25 -14.15
CA CYS A 226 -2.42 8.28 -14.13
C CYS A 226 -2.46 9.10 -12.84
N ASP A 227 -1.29 9.58 -12.45
CA ASP A 227 -1.16 10.61 -11.44
C ASP A 227 -1.63 11.95 -12.04
N PRO A 228 -2.59 12.66 -11.42
CA PRO A 228 -3.07 13.94 -11.94
C PRO A 228 -2.00 15.04 -11.91
N SER A 229 -0.96 14.92 -11.07
CA SER A 229 0.20 15.80 -11.10
C SER A 229 1.16 15.55 -12.27
N SER A 230 0.95 14.45 -13.03
CA SER A 230 1.71 14.16 -14.25
C SER A 230 1.13 14.96 -15.42
N PRO A 231 1.96 15.74 -16.16
CA PRO A 231 1.51 16.48 -17.33
C PRO A 231 0.78 15.57 -18.32
N ASN A 232 -0.41 16.01 -18.76
CA ASN A 232 -1.26 15.29 -19.72
C ASN A 232 -1.56 13.83 -19.33
N CYS A 233 -1.60 13.50 -18.03
CA CYS A 233 -1.91 12.14 -17.58
C CYS A 233 -0.94 11.07 -18.16
N SER A 234 0.31 11.47 -18.42
CA SER A 234 1.30 10.63 -19.13
C SER A 234 1.96 9.54 -18.28
N ASN A 235 1.85 9.60 -16.96
CA ASN A 235 2.49 8.67 -16.04
C ASN A 235 1.57 8.32 -14.86
N THR A 236 1.74 7.14 -14.29
CA THR A 236 1.04 6.68 -13.07
C THR A 236 1.72 7.18 -11.79
N HIS A 237 2.89 7.81 -11.92
CA HIS A 237 3.69 8.30 -10.80
C HIS A 237 3.98 9.80 -10.90
N SER A 238 4.20 10.44 -9.76
CA SER A 238 4.66 11.82 -9.66
C SER A 238 6.17 11.92 -9.92
N ALA A 239 6.59 12.99 -10.60
CA ALA A 239 8.00 13.37 -10.70
C ALA A 239 8.48 14.24 -9.53
N GLN A 240 7.58 14.64 -8.63
CA GLN A 240 7.90 15.52 -7.50
C GLN A 240 8.58 14.74 -6.38
N ALA A 241 9.78 15.17 -6.00
CA ALA A 241 10.51 14.57 -4.88
C ALA A 241 9.72 14.66 -3.57
N GLY A 242 9.60 13.55 -2.85
CA GLY A 242 8.88 13.47 -1.58
C GLY A 242 7.35 13.39 -1.72
N ASN A 243 6.82 13.39 -2.96
CA ASN A 243 5.42 13.10 -3.21
C ASN A 243 5.14 11.62 -2.96
N LEU A 244 4.01 11.30 -2.33
CA LEU A 244 3.61 9.93 -2.02
C LEU A 244 3.60 9.04 -3.27
N MET A 245 3.20 9.59 -4.42
CA MET A 245 3.10 8.89 -5.70
C MET A 245 4.42 8.88 -6.50
N GLU A 246 5.53 9.38 -5.96
CA GLU A 246 6.85 9.23 -6.60
C GLU A 246 7.35 7.77 -6.48
N PRO A 247 7.91 7.16 -7.54
CA PRO A 247 8.18 5.71 -7.59
C PRO A 247 9.33 5.25 -6.69
N THR A 248 10.20 6.17 -6.27
CA THR A 248 11.34 5.84 -5.38
C THR A 248 10.83 5.37 -4.02
N PRO A 249 11.30 4.24 -3.45
CA PRO A 249 10.96 3.86 -2.07
C PRO A 249 11.28 4.96 -1.05
N GLY A 250 10.47 5.11 0.01
CA GLY A 250 10.72 6.13 1.03
C GLY A 250 9.62 6.29 2.08
N ASN A 251 9.78 7.30 2.93
CA ASN A 251 8.81 7.72 3.95
C ASN A 251 8.12 9.00 3.47
N LYS A 252 7.25 8.87 2.47
CA LYS A 252 6.62 10.01 1.80
C LYS A 252 5.18 10.19 2.25
N THR A 253 4.76 11.44 2.39
CA THR A 253 3.42 11.79 2.88
C THR A 253 2.77 12.92 2.07
N SER A 254 3.53 13.59 1.21
CA SER A 254 3.05 14.76 0.46
C SER A 254 2.15 14.35 -0.70
N LEU A 255 1.02 15.04 -0.86
CA LEU A 255 0.11 14.92 -1.99
C LEU A 255 -0.28 16.30 -2.48
N THR A 256 -0.43 16.47 -3.79
CA THR A 256 -1.02 17.68 -4.38
C THR A 256 -2.52 17.72 -4.13
N LEU A 257 -3.12 18.90 -4.28
CA LEU A 257 -4.58 19.06 -4.17
C LEU A 257 -5.31 18.20 -5.22
N GLU A 258 -4.81 18.16 -6.45
CA GLU A 258 -5.41 17.38 -7.56
C GLU A 258 -5.38 15.87 -7.28
N GLN A 259 -4.30 15.37 -6.68
CA GLN A 259 -4.21 13.96 -6.25
C GLN A 259 -5.27 13.64 -5.20
N ARG A 260 -5.47 14.53 -4.21
CA ARG A 260 -6.53 14.35 -3.20
C ARG A 260 -7.92 14.41 -3.81
N GLN A 261 -8.18 15.36 -4.71
CA GLN A 261 -9.47 15.51 -5.37
C GLN A 261 -9.82 14.29 -6.23
N LYS A 262 -8.87 13.80 -7.02
CA LYS A 262 -9.06 12.59 -7.82
C LYS A 262 -9.27 11.35 -6.94
N ALA A 263 -8.50 11.23 -5.85
CA ALA A 263 -8.72 10.12 -4.92
C ALA A 263 -10.07 10.22 -4.20
N GLY A 264 -10.54 11.43 -3.87
CA GLY A 264 -11.84 11.65 -3.25
C GLY A 264 -13.03 11.28 -4.15
N SER A 265 -12.87 11.28 -5.47
CA SER A 265 -13.93 10.86 -6.41
C SER A 265 -13.96 9.34 -6.68
N THR A 266 -13.24 8.57 -5.86
CA THR A 266 -13.20 7.10 -5.91
C THR A 266 -14.58 6.49 -5.62
N PHE A 267 -15.04 5.56 -6.46
CA PHE A 267 -16.37 4.93 -6.30
C PHE A 267 -16.43 3.77 -5.29
N LEU A 268 -15.40 3.56 -4.48
CA LEU A 268 -15.38 2.54 -3.41
C LEU A 268 -16.22 3.01 -2.21
N THR A 269 -17.53 3.10 -2.38
CA THR A 269 -18.50 3.55 -1.36
C THR A 269 -19.40 2.39 -0.96
N LEU A 270 -19.51 2.06 0.34
CA LEU A 270 -20.31 0.93 0.89
C LEU A 270 -21.80 0.97 0.57
#